data_AF-A0A932HR49-F1
#
_entry.id   AF-A0A932HR49-F1
#
_cell.length_a   1.000
_cell.length_b   1.000
_cell.length_c   1.000
_cell.angle_alpha   90.00
_cell.angle_beta   90.00
_cell.angle_gamma   90.00
#
_symmetry.space_group_name_H-M   'P 1'
#
loop_
_entity.id
_entity.type
_entity.pdbx_description
1 polymer ?
#
loop_
_entity_poly.entity_id
_entity_poly.type
_entity_poly.pdbx_seq_one_letter_code
_entity_poly.pdbx_strand_id
1 'polypeptide(L)'
;MFDLVGPTEKMYSVSLVLLREGDPRFRLAPKSVSGNIGDGVTAGSGRKIVWEYKRDVPQGLAGEGYYFEIVARLESAGGGGWLYYLLGGVVAAGGAAGYLLTNKAKTETGSTPTSTELPGPPARPNQ
;
A
#
# COMPACT_ATOMS: atom_id res chain seq x y z
N MET A 1 -17.81 3.51 1.13
CA MET A 1 -17.36 2.18 1.61
C MET A 1 -16.36 1.67 0.60
N PHE A 2 -15.40 0.86 1.02
CA PHE A 2 -14.39 0.28 0.16
C PHE A 2 -14.10 -1.16 0.58
N ASP A 3 -13.54 -1.92 -0.35
CA ASP A 3 -13.09 -3.28 -0.09
C ASP A 3 -11.57 -3.29 -0.12
N LEU A 4 -10.97 -3.76 0.98
CA LEU A 4 -9.54 -3.94 1.08
C LEU A 4 -9.22 -5.37 0.67
N VAL A 5 -8.69 -5.55 -0.54
CA VAL A 5 -8.37 -6.85 -1.10
C VAL A 5 -6.95 -7.25 -0.69
N GLY A 6 -6.82 -8.40 -0.05
CA GLY A 6 -5.53 -9.00 0.31
C GLY A 6 -5.69 -10.11 1.35
N PRO A 7 -4.59 -10.78 1.76
CA PRO A 7 -4.64 -11.77 2.83
C PRO A 7 -5.26 -11.22 4.11
N THR A 8 -6.26 -11.93 4.67
CA THR A 8 -6.97 -11.55 5.90
C THR A 8 -6.14 -11.70 7.16
N GLU A 9 -5.14 -12.58 7.12
CA GLU A 9 -4.16 -12.82 8.20
C GLU A 9 -3.09 -11.71 8.29
N LYS A 10 -3.15 -10.72 7.39
CA LYS A 10 -2.19 -9.62 7.32
C LYS A 10 -2.82 -8.30 7.72
N MET A 11 -1.99 -7.46 8.33
CA MET A 11 -2.35 -6.10 8.69
C MET A 11 -1.82 -5.12 7.65
N TYR A 12 -2.57 -4.04 7.46
CA TYR A 12 -2.28 -2.99 6.51
C TYR A 12 -2.28 -1.65 7.23
N SER A 13 -1.33 -0.81 6.85
CA SER A 13 -1.33 0.62 7.15
C SER A 13 -2.09 1.33 6.04
N VAL A 14 -3.26 1.89 6.38
CA VAL A 14 -4.15 2.59 5.46
C VAL A 14 -4.01 4.09 5.65
N SER A 15 -3.74 4.81 4.57
CA SER A 15 -3.61 6.26 4.57
C SER A 15 -4.57 6.91 3.58
N LEU A 16 -4.98 8.14 3.89
CA LEU A 16 -5.92 8.92 3.10
C LEU A 16 -5.28 10.26 2.73
N VAL A 17 -5.33 10.62 1.45
CA VAL A 17 -4.88 11.92 0.95
C VAL A 17 -5.98 12.52 0.09
N LEU A 18 -6.30 13.79 0.31
CA LEU A 18 -7.14 14.59 -0.57
C LEU A 18 -6.25 15.26 -1.63
N LEU A 19 -6.60 15.04 -2.89
CA LEU A 19 -5.94 15.57 -4.07
C LEU A 19 -6.93 16.44 -4.86
N ARG A 20 -6.40 17.20 -5.83
CA ARG A 20 -7.20 18.04 -6.72
C ARG A 20 -6.83 17.80 -8.17
N GLU A 21 -7.83 17.60 -9.02
CA GLU A 21 -7.67 17.50 -10.46
C GLU A 21 -7.04 18.78 -11.01
N GLY A 22 -6.07 18.63 -11.91
CA GLY A 22 -5.36 19.76 -12.51
C GLY A 22 -4.32 20.46 -11.62
N ASP A 23 -4.19 20.09 -10.34
CA ASP A 23 -3.13 20.61 -9.46
C ASP A 23 -2.39 19.48 -8.71
N PRO A 24 -1.33 18.92 -9.31
CA PRO A 24 -0.53 17.85 -8.70
C PRO A 24 0.17 18.25 -7.39
N ARG A 25 0.30 19.56 -7.12
CA ARG A 25 0.95 20.07 -5.91
C ARG A 25 -0.03 20.14 -4.74
N PHE A 26 -1.33 20.14 -5.00
CA PHE A 26 -2.34 20.10 -3.95
C PHE A 26 -2.39 18.71 -3.32
N ARG A 27 -1.93 18.60 -2.08
CA ARG A 27 -2.01 17.39 -1.26
C ARG A 27 -2.39 17.78 0.16
N LEU A 28 -3.52 17.27 0.64
CA LEU A 28 -3.96 17.47 2.03
C LEU A 28 -4.12 16.12 2.69
N ALA A 29 -3.45 15.91 3.82
CA ALA A 29 -3.60 14.72 4.65
C ALA A 29 -4.58 15.03 5.79
N PRO A 30 -5.81 14.50 5.76
CA PRO A 30 -6.80 14.66 6.83
C PRO A 30 -6.27 14.20 8.19
N LYS A 31 -6.53 14.98 9.24
CA LYS A 31 -6.18 14.65 10.63
C LYS A 31 -7.39 14.14 11.41
N SER A 32 -8.57 14.68 11.14
CA SER A 32 -9.81 14.33 11.84
C SER A 32 -10.53 13.17 11.17
N VAL A 33 -9.83 12.03 11.07
CA VAL A 33 -10.31 10.80 10.41
C VAL A 33 -10.53 9.67 11.40
N SER A 34 -11.52 8.82 11.11
CA SER A 34 -11.84 7.64 11.90
C SER A 34 -12.30 6.45 11.03
N GLY A 35 -12.37 5.26 11.63
CA GLY A 35 -12.77 4.03 10.95
C GLY A 35 -11.59 3.15 10.55
N ASN A 36 -11.63 2.54 9.38
CA ASN A 36 -10.59 1.64 8.86
C ASN A 36 -9.44 2.43 8.22
N ILE A 37 -8.69 3.17 9.05
CA ILE A 37 -7.57 4.03 8.66
C ILE A 37 -6.45 3.94 9.71
N GLY A 38 -5.21 4.16 9.31
CA GLY A 38 -4.01 3.99 10.13
C GLY A 38 -3.49 2.55 10.08
N ASP A 39 -2.70 2.20 11.08
CA ASP A 39 -2.08 0.89 11.22
C ASP A 39 -3.06 -0.17 11.75
N GLY A 40 -2.76 -1.45 11.52
CA GLY A 40 -3.50 -2.59 12.04
C GLY A 40 -4.82 -2.89 11.32
N VAL A 41 -5.06 -2.34 10.13
CA VAL A 41 -6.30 -2.58 9.38
C VAL A 41 -6.25 -3.94 8.69
N THR A 42 -7.28 -4.77 8.85
CA THR A 42 -7.37 -6.08 8.18
C THR A 42 -8.07 -5.99 6.83
N ALA A 43 -7.70 -6.86 5.89
CA ALA A 43 -8.40 -7.02 4.62
C ALA A 43 -9.87 -7.44 4.83
N GLY A 44 -10.75 -7.12 3.86
CA GLY A 44 -12.17 -7.46 3.92
C GLY A 44 -13.05 -6.41 3.23
N SER A 45 -14.33 -6.73 3.09
CA SER A 45 -15.33 -5.86 2.46
C SER A 45 -16.01 -4.93 3.47
N GLY A 46 -16.68 -3.89 2.95
CA GLY A 46 -17.50 -3.00 3.77
C GLY A 46 -16.70 -2.09 4.70
N ARG A 47 -15.41 -1.87 4.40
CA ARG A 47 -14.55 -0.97 5.17
C ARG A 47 -15.01 0.48 4.98
N LYS A 48 -14.87 1.29 6.03
CA LYS A 48 -15.35 2.68 6.06
C LYS A 48 -14.35 3.60 6.71
N ILE A 49 -14.03 4.70 6.02
CA ILE A 49 -13.29 5.84 6.56
C ILE A 49 -14.28 6.99 6.66
N VAL A 50 -14.28 7.70 7.78
CA VAL A 50 -15.08 8.89 8.01
C VAL A 50 -14.13 10.05 8.28
N TRP A 51 -14.29 11.12 7.50
CA TRP A 51 -13.54 12.35 7.69
C TRP A 51 -14.46 13.48 8.16
N GLU A 52 -14.13 14.07 9.31
CA GLU A 52 -14.77 15.28 9.82
C GLU A 52 -14.13 16.54 9.24
N TYR A 53 -14.35 16.80 7.95
CA TYR A 53 -13.61 17.83 7.21
C TYR A 53 -13.64 19.23 7.82
N LYS A 54 -14.73 19.61 8.50
CA LYS A 54 -14.86 20.92 9.16
C LYS A 54 -13.88 21.11 10.32
N ARG A 55 -13.36 20.04 10.92
CA ARG A 55 -12.34 20.12 11.96
C ARG A 55 -10.96 20.43 11.38
N ASP A 56 -10.69 19.95 10.18
CA ASP A 56 -9.39 20.14 9.51
C ASP A 56 -9.38 21.40 8.64
N VAL A 57 -10.51 21.72 8.01
CA VAL A 57 -10.68 22.87 7.11
C VAL A 57 -11.94 23.65 7.50
N PRO A 58 -11.89 24.46 8.57
CA PRO A 58 -13.06 25.18 9.09
C PRO A 58 -13.68 26.14 8.08
N GLN A 59 -12.85 26.73 7.21
CA GLN A 59 -13.30 27.60 6.12
C GLN A 59 -13.91 26.85 4.92
N GLY A 60 -13.91 25.52 4.95
CA GLY A 60 -14.34 24.68 3.82
C GLY A 60 -13.30 24.54 2.72
N LEU A 61 -13.61 23.71 1.72
CA LEU A 61 -12.78 23.50 0.54
C LEU A 61 -13.26 24.45 -0.57
N ALA A 62 -12.31 25.17 -1.19
CA ALA A 62 -12.63 26.15 -2.23
C ALA A 62 -12.38 25.58 -3.64
N GLY A 63 -13.39 25.66 -4.50
CA GLY A 63 -13.33 25.13 -5.86
C GLY A 63 -13.75 23.66 -5.96
N GLU A 64 -13.47 23.06 -7.11
CA GLU A 64 -13.96 21.73 -7.49
C GLU A 64 -12.80 20.81 -7.90
N GLY A 65 -13.13 19.55 -8.21
CA GLY A 65 -12.17 18.54 -8.67
C GLY A 65 -11.43 17.83 -7.54
N TYR A 66 -11.98 17.82 -6.32
CA TYR A 66 -11.36 17.13 -5.19
C TYR A 66 -11.67 15.63 -5.20
N TYR A 67 -10.65 14.81 -4.99
CA TYR A 67 -10.80 13.36 -4.89
C TYR A 67 -9.86 12.78 -3.81
N PHE A 68 -10.22 11.61 -3.30
CA PHE A 68 -9.41 10.91 -2.32
C PHE A 68 -8.56 9.84 -2.97
N GLU A 69 -7.30 9.80 -2.58
CA GLU A 69 -6.42 8.64 -2.76
C GLU A 69 -6.33 7.88 -1.44
N ILE A 70 -6.70 6.59 -1.49
CA ILE A 70 -6.56 5.67 -0.36
C ILE A 70 -5.42 4.73 -0.69
N VAL A 71 -4.39 4.73 0.15
CA VAL A 71 -3.23 3.86 -0.01
C VAL A 71 -3.16 2.90 1.16
N ALA A 72 -3.30 1.61 0.87
CA ALA A 72 -3.07 0.53 1.83
C ALA A 72 -1.71 -0.11 1.57
N ARG A 73 -0.87 -0.21 2.61
CA ARG A 73 0.44 -0.86 2.56
C ARG A 73 0.47 -2.02 3.53
N LEU A 74 1.03 -3.15 3.11
CA LEU A 74 1.25 -4.27 4.00
C LEU A 74 2.17 -3.84 5.15
N GLU A 75 1.76 -4.09 6.38
CA GLU A 75 2.66 -3.93 7.52
C GLU A 75 3.70 -5.04 7.46
N SER A 76 4.94 -4.66 7.16
CA SER A 76 6.04 -5.59 7.23
C SER A 76 6.24 -5.98 8.69
N ALA A 77 6.17 -7.27 8.97
CA ALA A 77 6.50 -7.83 10.27
C ALA A 77 8.01 -7.63 10.52
N GLY A 78 8.39 -6.46 11.05
CA GLY A 78 9.73 -6.17 11.57
C GLY A 78 10.70 -5.49 10.59
N GLY A 79 11.29 -4.38 11.06
CA GLY A 79 12.65 -3.95 10.69
C GLY A 79 12.81 -2.96 9.54
N GLY A 80 12.93 -1.67 9.87
CA GLY A 80 13.68 -0.61 9.16
C GLY A 80 13.91 -0.73 7.64
N GLY A 81 12.97 -0.26 6.82
CA GLY A 81 13.11 -0.23 5.35
C GLY A 81 12.59 1.03 4.66
N TRP A 82 12.39 2.13 5.39
CA TRP A 82 11.72 3.35 4.89
C TRP A 82 12.63 4.34 4.14
N LEU A 83 13.95 4.13 4.12
CA LEU A 83 14.91 5.13 3.60
C LEU A 83 15.22 5.04 2.08
N TYR A 84 14.69 4.06 1.33
CA TYR A 84 15.09 3.87 -0.07
C TYR A 84 14.24 4.61 -1.12
N TYR A 85 13.20 5.37 -0.73
CA TYR A 85 12.24 5.93 -1.70
C TYR A 85 12.40 7.42 -2.06
N LEU A 86 13.48 8.10 -1.64
CA LEU A 86 13.65 9.54 -1.88
C LEU A 86 14.64 9.93 -3.00
N LEU A 87 15.28 9.00 -3.68
CA LEU A 87 16.18 9.30 -4.80
C LEU A 87 15.82 8.42 -6.00
N GLY A 88 15.49 9.08 -7.11
CA GLY A 88 14.87 8.49 -8.29
C GLY A 88 15.53 7.19 -8.76
N GLY A 89 14.73 6.14 -8.88
CA GLY A 89 15.16 4.85 -9.40
C GLY A 89 14.07 3.82 -9.19
N VAL A 90 13.59 3.24 -10.29
CA VAL A 90 12.59 2.16 -10.32
C VAL A 90 12.96 1.06 -9.32
N VAL A 91 12.09 0.78 -8.34
CA VAL A 91 12.25 -0.40 -7.47
C VAL A 91 11.32 -1.49 -7.98
N ALA A 92 11.84 -2.29 -8.90
CA ALA A 92 11.37 -3.64 -9.11
C ALA A 92 11.93 -4.51 -7.97
N ALA A 93 11.12 -4.79 -6.95
CA ALA A 93 11.17 -6.02 -6.14
C ALA A 93 10.19 -5.94 -4.95
N GLY A 94 9.20 -6.83 -4.93
CA GLY A 94 8.40 -7.18 -3.74
C GLY A 94 6.99 -6.58 -3.71
N GLY A 95 6.01 -7.30 -4.28
CA GLY A 95 4.64 -6.86 -4.55
C GLY A 95 3.81 -6.41 -3.34
N ALA A 96 2.71 -5.67 -3.50
CA ALA A 96 1.92 -5.42 -4.69
C ALA A 96 1.57 -3.92 -4.78
N ALA A 97 2.03 -3.27 -5.85
CA ALA A 97 1.45 -2.05 -6.36
C ALA A 97 1.07 -2.31 -7.82
N GLY A 98 -0.21 -2.17 -8.14
CA GLY A 98 -0.70 -2.17 -9.52
C GLY A 98 -1.45 -3.43 -9.95
N TYR A 99 -2.76 -3.47 -9.69
CA TYR A 99 -3.68 -4.11 -10.62
C TYR A 99 -4.73 -3.09 -11.04
N LEU A 100 -4.28 -2.11 -11.81
CA LEU A 100 -5.13 -1.38 -12.73
C LEU A 100 -5.33 -2.24 -13.98
N LEU A 101 -6.55 -2.75 -14.11
CA LEU A 101 -7.33 -2.81 -15.35
C LEU A 101 -6.62 -3.36 -16.62
N THR A 102 -6.83 -4.63 -16.93
CA THR A 102 -6.95 -5.06 -18.35
C THR A 102 -7.79 -6.33 -18.51
N ASN A 103 -8.72 -6.22 -19.46
CA ASN A 103 -9.66 -7.24 -19.91
C ASN A 103 -8.91 -8.35 -20.70
N LYS A 104 -9.34 -9.60 -20.51
CA LYS A 104 -9.16 -10.79 -21.38
C LYS A 104 -7.86 -10.91 -22.22
N ALA A 105 -6.99 -11.84 -21.82
CA ALA A 105 -6.47 -12.88 -22.73
C ALA A 105 -5.98 -14.09 -21.91
N LYS A 106 -6.26 -15.27 -22.44
CA LYS A 106 -5.99 -16.59 -21.86
C LYS A 106 -4.60 -17.07 -22.32
N THR A 107 -3.97 -17.90 -21.48
CA THR A 107 -3.05 -19.02 -21.80
C THR A 107 -1.56 -18.85 -21.43
N GLU A 108 -1.23 -19.49 -20.30
CA GLU A 108 -0.13 -20.44 -20.01
C GLU A 108 1.35 -20.11 -20.33
N THR A 109 2.18 -20.24 -19.27
CA THR A 109 3.39 -21.09 -19.14
C THR A 109 4.57 -20.31 -18.55
N GLY A 110 5.15 -20.83 -17.45
CA GLY A 110 6.58 -20.69 -17.21
C GLY A 110 7.01 -20.28 -15.80
N SER A 111 7.51 -21.29 -15.07
CA SER A 111 8.68 -21.21 -14.17
C SER A 111 8.48 -20.64 -12.75
N THR A 112 8.37 -21.59 -11.82
CA THR A 112 8.66 -21.48 -10.38
C THR A 112 10.04 -20.83 -10.14
N PRO A 113 10.18 -19.83 -9.25
CA PRO A 113 11.49 -19.36 -8.83
C PRO A 113 12.08 -20.32 -7.79
N THR A 114 13.28 -20.81 -8.11
CA THR A 114 14.18 -21.63 -7.30
C THR A 114 14.45 -21.01 -5.92
N SER A 115 14.31 -21.81 -4.87
CA SER A 115 14.79 -21.49 -3.52
C SER A 115 16.32 -21.60 -3.50
N THR A 116 17.03 -20.49 -3.28
CA THR A 116 18.49 -20.49 -3.15
C THR A 116 18.89 -21.15 -1.83
N GLU A 117 19.30 -22.41 -1.90
CA GLU A 117 19.88 -23.19 -0.82
C GLU A 117 21.25 -22.60 -0.41
N LEU A 118 21.44 -22.34 0.89
CA LEU A 118 22.73 -21.89 1.43
C LEU A 118 23.74 -23.05 1.34
N PRO A 119 25.02 -22.80 1.02
CA PRO A 119 26.02 -23.86 0.96
C PRO A 119 26.18 -24.52 2.35
N GLY A 120 26.16 -25.86 2.37
CA GLY A 120 26.38 -26.65 3.58
C GLY A 120 27.78 -26.41 4.18
N PRO A 121 27.93 -26.60 5.50
CA PRO A 121 29.20 -26.38 6.18
C PRO A 121 30.30 -27.34 5.69
N PRO A 122 31.59 -26.97 5.83
CA PRO A 122 32.70 -27.79 5.36
C PRO A 122 32.72 -29.19 6.00
N ALA A 123 33.01 -30.21 5.21
CA ALA A 123 33.12 -31.59 5.68
C ALA A 123 34.29 -31.76 6.69
N ARG A 124 34.05 -32.53 7.75
CA ARG A 124 35.07 -32.84 8.77
C ARG A 124 36.08 -33.86 8.21
N PRO A 125 37.40 -33.63 8.32
CA PRO A 125 38.41 -34.60 7.88
C PRO A 125 38.34 -35.90 8.69
N ASN A 126 38.44 -37.02 8.00
CA ASN A 126 38.51 -38.37 8.52
C ASN A 126 39.96 -38.70 8.92
N GLN A 127 40.17 -39.02 10.21
CA GLN A 127 41.36 -39.73 10.71
C GLN A 127 41.10 -41.23 10.76
#